data_AF-A0A2U3KKQ5-F1
#
_entry.id   AF-A0A2U3KKQ5-F1
#
_cell.length_a   1.000
_cell.length_b   1.000
_cell.length_c   1.000
_cell.angle_alpha   90.00
_cell.angle_beta   90.00
_cell.angle_gamma   90.00
#
_symmetry.space_group_name_H-M   'P 1'
#
loop_
_entity.id
_entity.type
_entity.pdbx_description
1 polymer ?
#
loop_
_entity_poly.entity_id
_entity_poly.type
_entity_poly.pdbx_seq_one_letter_code
_entity_poly.pdbx_strand_id
1 'polypeptide(L)'
;MAENATETLRLLVVSRESAVLRPLWSMPESSSWQIETAASAWDAIERVQSGVAPHLLLLDLPRGDGDSLHILRWLRRLRPDLPVIVTCSPEDADKKKEATRLGAQEVLIRPFEEAELESAIRQHLLLPGNERSEAVSEDIEHLGPDTFFVSASPVTQKLRAQAELLAEADVPVLILGESGSGKDTLARLIHKLSVRSGFPFLKAKCADMPAELLEAELLGSEQTSSQRTIVTQGKLEHAEKGTIFLDEIAEMPLTLQAKLMQVLQEGVFARPGSGRTVPVDVHLLAASSANMDRAIAEKRLREDLYYRLSAFTVQVPPLRQRKEEITILLQHLMHKLSRHYGLPPRKFSPAVLAACRDHAWPDNVRELETFVKRYLLAGDRGLTLGAASNGADRMNGVQASGSKGATPFVGADDVQQEQSGPTSLKSLIDSVKCEAERNAIGTALEKTGWNRKAAARLLQVSYRTLLYKIDQYHMRVSKSGVLSVAETRPAGFGSEAKQNGRAS
;
A
#
# COMPACT_ATOMS: atom_id res chain seq x y z
N MET A 1 38.08 -15.98 26.96
CA MET A 1 37.74 -14.80 27.78
C MET A 1 37.94 -13.61 26.89
N ALA A 2 36.85 -13.09 26.32
CA ALA A 2 36.87 -11.89 25.49
C ALA A 2 36.35 -10.74 26.36
N GLU A 3 37.16 -9.71 26.53
CA GLU A 3 36.82 -8.49 27.23
C GLU A 3 35.66 -7.80 26.49
N ASN A 4 34.52 -7.66 27.17
CA ASN A 4 33.43 -6.80 26.71
C ASN A 4 33.91 -5.35 26.82
N ALA A 5 34.25 -4.73 25.69
CA ALA A 5 34.42 -3.28 25.61
C ALA A 5 33.08 -2.62 25.98
N THR A 6 32.97 -2.08 27.19
CA THR A 6 31.86 -1.22 27.59
C THR A 6 31.90 0.04 26.74
N GLU A 7 30.98 0.18 25.78
CA GLU A 7 30.81 1.40 24.99
C GLU A 7 30.54 2.59 25.93
N THR A 8 31.50 3.50 26.03
CA THR A 8 31.36 4.75 26.77
C THR A 8 30.53 5.73 25.94
N LEU A 9 29.32 6.05 26.40
CA LEU A 9 28.39 6.94 25.71
C LEU A 9 28.81 8.39 25.95
N ARG A 10 29.05 9.15 24.88
CA ARG A 10 29.48 10.55 24.95
C ARG A 10 28.30 11.52 24.94
N LEU A 11 28.17 12.33 25.99
CA LEU A 11 27.17 13.38 26.13
C LEU A 11 27.87 14.75 25.97
N LEU A 12 27.45 15.56 25.00
CA LEU A 12 27.94 16.93 24.86
C LEU A 12 26.92 17.90 25.45
N VAL A 13 27.36 18.78 26.34
CA VAL A 13 26.50 19.71 27.09
C VAL A 13 26.92 21.14 26.80
N VAL A 14 25.99 21.94 26.32
CA VAL A 14 26.21 23.36 26.02
C VAL A 14 25.41 24.17 27.03
N SER A 15 26.01 24.45 28.20
CA SER A 15 25.40 25.31 29.22
C SER A 15 26.46 26.01 30.06
N ARG A 16 26.14 27.23 30.50
CA ARG A 16 26.90 27.97 31.52
C ARG A 16 26.17 28.02 32.86
N GLU A 17 24.94 27.51 32.94
CA GLU A 17 24.12 27.57 34.13
C GLU A 17 24.42 26.38 35.06
N SER A 18 24.78 26.68 36.31
CA SER A 18 25.00 25.65 37.33
C SER A 18 23.76 24.82 37.61
N ALA A 19 22.56 25.33 37.30
CA ALA A 19 21.30 24.60 37.42
C ALA A 19 21.19 23.42 36.45
N VAL A 20 21.87 23.49 35.30
CA VAL A 20 21.91 22.40 34.29
C VAL A 20 23.09 21.47 34.57
N LEU A 21 24.23 22.02 34.99
CA LEU A 21 25.46 21.24 35.22
C LEU A 21 25.47 20.46 36.54
N ARG A 22 24.83 20.97 37.61
CA ARG A 22 24.81 20.28 38.92
C ARG A 22 24.12 18.92 38.88
N PRO A 23 22.91 18.78 38.31
CA PRO A 23 22.24 17.47 38.21
C PRO A 23 23.03 16.46 37.39
N LEU A 24 23.79 16.91 36.38
CA LEU A 24 24.62 16.03 35.55
C LEU A 24 25.85 15.48 36.29
N TRP A 25 26.41 16.24 37.24
CA TRP A 25 27.55 15.82 38.03
C TRP A 25 27.19 15.08 39.32
N SER A 26 25.93 15.17 39.77
CA SER A 26 25.42 14.38 40.90
C SER A 26 24.99 12.96 40.51
N MET A 27 24.82 12.70 39.20
CA MET A 27 24.44 11.39 38.69
C MET A 27 25.51 10.33 39.01
N PRO A 28 25.10 9.10 39.38
CA PRO A 28 26.03 8.06 39.82
C PRO A 28 26.95 7.56 38.69
N GLU A 29 28.21 7.32 39.03
CA GLU A 29 29.28 6.75 38.17
C GLU A 29 28.93 5.36 37.57
N SER A 30 27.82 4.75 37.98
CA SER A 30 27.28 3.52 37.42
C SER A 30 26.72 3.68 36.00
N SER A 31 26.59 4.92 35.52
CA SER A 31 26.28 5.23 34.12
C SER A 31 27.59 5.41 33.32
N SER A 32 27.79 4.64 32.27
CA SER A 32 28.99 4.68 31.40
C SER A 32 29.01 5.92 30.49
N TRP A 33 28.70 7.11 31.03
CA TRP A 33 28.53 8.35 30.29
C TRP A 33 29.76 9.24 30.44
N GLN A 34 30.37 9.60 29.32
CA GLN A 34 31.43 10.61 29.28
C GLN A 34 30.79 11.96 28.96
N ILE A 35 30.77 12.85 29.94
CA ILE A 35 30.19 14.19 29.83
C ILE A 35 31.27 15.17 29.40
N GLU A 36 31.07 15.80 28.24
CA GLU A 36 31.88 16.90 27.74
C GLU A 36 31.07 18.20 27.78
N THR A 37 31.68 19.30 28.22
CA THR A 37 31.03 20.60 28.26
C THR A 37 31.62 21.54 27.21
N ALA A 38 30.74 22.27 26.53
CA ALA A 38 31.12 23.33 25.60
C ALA A 38 30.78 24.70 26.19
N ALA A 39 31.71 25.64 26.09
CA ALA A 39 31.56 26.97 26.65
C ALA A 39 30.62 27.86 25.82
N SER A 40 30.37 27.49 24.57
CA SER A 40 29.44 28.18 23.68
C SER A 40 28.86 27.23 22.63
N ALA A 41 27.79 27.65 21.97
CA ALA A 41 27.20 26.90 20.90
C ALA A 41 28.11 26.77 19.65
N TRP A 42 28.94 27.77 19.38
CA TRP A 42 29.93 27.72 18.30
C TRP A 42 31.03 26.69 18.59
N ASP A 43 31.49 26.67 19.83
CA ASP A 43 32.45 25.69 20.36
C ASP A 43 31.88 24.25 20.29
N ALA A 44 30.56 24.09 20.48
CA ALA A 44 29.88 22.80 20.27
C ALA A 44 29.86 22.39 18.78
N ILE A 45 29.57 23.33 17.86
CA ILE A 45 29.56 23.05 16.41
C ILE A 45 30.97 22.70 15.92
N GLU A 46 31.99 23.42 16.36
CA GLU A 46 33.39 23.18 16.00
C GLU A 46 33.88 21.80 16.48
N ARG A 47 33.46 21.37 17.68
CA ARG A 47 33.75 20.01 18.17
C ARG A 47 33.05 18.93 17.35
N VAL A 48 31.78 19.16 16.98
CA VAL A 48 31.03 18.23 16.12
C VAL A 48 31.65 18.14 14.72
N GLN A 49 32.19 19.25 14.19
CA GLN A 49 32.87 19.28 12.89
C GLN A 49 34.29 18.70 12.93
N SER A 50 35.02 18.86 14.03
CA SER A 50 36.41 18.35 14.17
C SER A 50 36.50 16.85 14.45
N GLY A 51 35.37 16.13 14.51
CA GLY A 51 35.32 14.67 14.58
C GLY A 51 34.86 14.10 15.92
N VAL A 52 34.44 14.93 16.87
CA VAL A 52 33.75 14.43 18.08
C VAL A 52 32.34 14.00 17.68
N ALA A 53 32.03 12.72 17.86
CA ALA A 53 30.70 12.16 17.66
C ALA A 53 30.00 11.98 19.03
N PRO A 54 29.29 13.01 19.53
CA PRO A 54 28.43 12.84 20.69
C PRO A 54 27.25 11.93 20.34
N HIS A 55 26.81 11.12 21.30
CA HIS A 55 25.63 10.29 21.18
C HIS A 55 24.36 11.08 21.52
N LEU A 56 24.49 12.12 22.35
CA LEU A 56 23.41 13.04 22.69
C LEU A 56 23.95 14.44 22.95
N LEU A 57 23.20 15.45 22.53
CA LEU A 57 23.51 16.86 22.78
C LEU A 57 22.45 17.47 23.70
N LEU A 58 22.89 18.03 24.82
CA LEU A 58 22.06 18.87 25.69
C LEU A 58 22.36 20.34 25.39
N LEU A 59 21.38 21.05 24.83
CA LEU A 59 21.52 22.46 24.44
C LEU A 59 20.74 23.35 25.39
N ASP A 60 21.44 24.19 26.15
CA ASP A 60 20.82 25.17 27.02
C ASP A 60 20.60 26.50 26.32
N LEU A 61 19.35 26.92 26.22
CA LEU A 61 19.00 28.19 25.60
C LEU A 61 19.24 29.34 26.58
N PRO A 62 20.02 30.37 26.18
CA PRO A 62 20.18 31.56 26.98
C PRO A 62 18.85 32.33 27.12
N ARG A 63 18.69 33.00 28.24
CA ARG A 63 17.53 33.86 28.51
C ARG A 63 17.58 35.09 27.59
N GLY A 64 16.46 35.44 26.98
CA GLY A 64 16.29 36.71 26.26
C GLY A 64 16.90 36.82 24.85
N ASP A 65 17.76 35.92 24.41
CA ASP A 65 18.31 35.99 23.04
C ASP A 65 17.37 35.36 22.01
N GLY A 66 16.91 36.20 21.06
CA GLY A 66 16.02 35.81 19.96
C GLY A 66 16.66 34.90 18.91
N ASP A 67 17.98 34.72 18.94
CA ASP A 67 18.77 34.01 17.91
C ASP A 67 19.25 32.61 18.35
N SER A 68 18.88 32.18 19.55
CA SER A 68 19.39 30.95 20.19
C SER A 68 19.01 29.64 19.47
N LEU A 69 17.94 29.64 18.67
CA LEU A 69 17.47 28.47 17.90
C LEU A 69 18.19 28.29 16.55
N HIS A 70 18.98 29.27 16.11
CA HIS A 70 19.76 29.17 14.88
C HIS A 70 20.76 28.01 14.96
N ILE A 71 21.29 27.73 16.14
CA ILE A 71 22.23 26.62 16.39
C ILE A 71 21.56 25.28 16.16
N LEU A 72 20.32 25.09 16.64
CA LEU A 72 19.56 23.86 16.40
C LEU A 72 19.31 23.65 14.90
N ARG A 73 19.00 24.72 14.16
CA ARG A 73 18.84 24.68 12.69
C ARG A 73 20.13 24.27 11.99
N TRP A 74 21.26 24.81 12.44
CA TRP A 74 22.59 24.51 11.88
C TRP A 74 23.03 23.08 12.20
N LEU A 75 22.87 22.64 13.44
CA LEU A 75 23.18 21.27 13.86
C LEU A 75 22.34 20.24 13.12
N ARG A 76 21.04 20.53 12.89
CA ARG A 76 20.17 19.64 12.11
C ARG A 76 20.59 19.54 10.64
N ARG A 77 21.23 20.57 10.06
CA ARG A 77 21.82 20.51 8.71
C ARG A 77 23.11 19.68 8.68
N LEU A 78 23.90 19.72 9.74
CA LEU A 78 25.18 19.02 9.84
C LEU A 78 25.03 17.54 10.23
N ARG A 79 24.13 17.23 11.18
CA ARG A 79 23.88 15.88 11.72
C ARG A 79 22.38 15.72 12.04
N PRO A 80 21.54 15.33 11.07
CA PRO A 80 20.10 15.19 11.29
C PRO A 80 19.77 14.10 12.31
N ASP A 81 20.61 13.08 12.47
CA ASP A 81 20.36 11.91 13.32
C ASP A 81 20.78 12.09 14.78
N LEU A 82 21.50 13.16 15.12
CA LEU A 82 21.94 13.43 16.50
C LEU A 82 20.73 13.76 17.38
N PRO A 83 20.47 13.03 18.49
CA PRO A 83 19.43 13.41 19.44
C PRO A 83 19.85 14.68 20.17
N VAL A 84 18.96 15.68 20.15
CA VAL A 84 19.17 16.98 20.80
C VAL A 84 18.04 17.22 21.79
N ILE A 85 18.40 17.34 23.06
CA ILE A 85 17.52 17.76 24.16
C ILE A 85 17.78 19.24 24.40
N VAL A 86 16.72 20.03 24.49
CA VAL A 86 16.83 21.48 24.71
C VAL A 86 16.37 21.83 26.12
N THR A 87 17.11 22.66 26.84
CA THR A 87 16.67 23.22 28.13
C THR A 87 16.30 24.69 27.97
N CYS A 88 15.14 25.10 28.48
CA CYS A 88 14.67 26.47 28.42
C CYS A 88 14.08 26.96 29.75
N SER A 89 13.86 28.26 29.89
CA SER A 89 13.19 28.86 31.05
C SER A 89 11.66 28.86 30.86
N PRO A 90 10.86 28.95 31.94
CA PRO A 90 9.40 28.87 31.86
C PRO A 90 8.79 30.11 31.16
N GLU A 91 9.53 31.21 31.15
CA GLU A 91 9.19 32.47 30.48
C GLU A 91 9.32 32.39 28.94
N ASP A 92 9.94 31.33 28.40
CA ASP A 92 10.22 31.14 26.97
C ASP A 92 9.24 30.14 26.29
N ALA A 93 7.94 30.26 26.54
CA ALA A 93 6.93 29.33 26.03
C ALA A 93 6.90 29.22 24.49
N ASP A 94 7.19 30.31 23.78
CA ASP A 94 7.25 30.35 22.32
C ASP A 94 8.47 29.60 21.77
N LYS A 95 9.62 29.69 22.46
CA LYS A 95 10.84 28.97 22.08
C LYS A 95 10.70 27.46 22.25
N LYS A 96 9.89 27.00 23.21
CA LYS A 96 9.58 25.57 23.37
C LYS A 96 8.91 25.00 22.11
N LYS A 97 7.86 25.66 21.63
CA LYS A 97 7.15 25.24 20.42
C LYS A 97 8.05 25.29 19.19
N GLU A 98 8.89 26.32 19.11
CA GLU A 98 9.80 26.49 17.99
C GLU A 98 10.96 25.48 18.01
N ALA A 99 11.52 25.15 19.17
CA ALA A 99 12.54 24.11 19.32
C ALA A 99 12.01 22.73 18.88
N THR A 100 10.78 22.37 19.27
CA THR A 100 10.13 21.15 18.80
C THR A 100 9.92 21.17 17.28
N ARG A 101 9.47 22.29 16.71
CA ARG A 101 9.31 22.46 15.24
C ARG A 101 10.63 22.29 14.49
N LEU A 102 11.73 22.69 15.11
CA LEU A 102 13.09 22.60 14.56
C LEU A 102 13.76 21.24 14.82
N GLY A 103 13.05 20.29 15.43
CA GLY A 103 13.47 18.91 15.58
C GLY A 103 14.19 18.60 16.90
N ALA A 104 14.05 19.41 17.96
CA ALA A 104 14.45 18.97 19.30
C ALA A 104 13.63 17.72 19.69
N GLN A 105 14.29 16.68 20.21
CA GLN A 105 13.61 15.44 20.60
C GLN A 105 12.79 15.62 21.88
N GLU A 106 13.33 16.42 22.79
CA GLU A 106 12.67 16.79 24.04
C GLU A 106 13.07 18.20 24.45
N VAL A 107 12.14 18.91 25.11
CA VAL A 107 12.38 20.26 25.65
C VAL A 107 12.05 20.27 27.13
N LEU A 108 13.08 20.40 27.97
CA LEU A 108 12.96 20.46 29.43
C LEU A 108 12.87 21.91 29.91
N ILE A 109 11.96 22.15 30.83
CA ILE A 109 11.73 23.48 31.41
C ILE A 109 12.45 23.54 32.76
N ARG A 110 13.32 24.54 32.94
CA ARG A 110 14.00 24.79 34.22
C ARG A 110 13.02 25.42 35.22
N PRO A 111 13.08 25.08 36.52
CA PRO A 111 13.90 24.05 37.13
C PRO A 111 13.33 22.65 36.89
N PHE A 112 14.18 21.71 36.48
CA PHE A 112 13.85 20.28 36.35
C PHE A 112 14.57 19.49 37.44
N GLU A 113 14.00 18.37 37.86
CA GLU A 113 14.62 17.50 38.86
C GLU A 113 15.70 16.59 38.22
N GLU A 114 16.62 16.09 39.03
CA GLU A 114 17.67 15.16 38.58
C GLU A 114 17.07 13.92 37.91
N ALA A 115 16.00 13.37 38.49
CA ALA A 115 15.28 12.22 37.93
C ALA A 115 14.62 12.52 36.57
N GLU A 116 14.18 13.77 36.36
CA GLU A 116 13.55 14.19 35.09
C GLU A 116 14.61 14.31 33.98
N LEU A 117 15.74 14.94 34.28
CA LEU A 117 16.86 15.02 33.34
C LEU A 117 17.46 13.63 33.06
N GLU A 118 17.63 12.80 34.08
CA GLU A 118 18.13 11.45 33.93
C GLU A 118 17.17 10.60 33.09
N SER A 119 15.85 10.72 33.32
CA SER A 119 14.84 10.03 32.52
C SER A 119 14.86 10.49 31.06
N ALA A 120 14.96 11.80 30.81
CA ALA A 120 15.05 12.35 29.46
C ALA A 120 16.31 11.86 28.73
N ILE A 121 17.47 11.95 29.39
CA ILE A 121 18.72 11.42 28.85
C ILE A 121 18.57 9.92 28.61
N ARG A 122 18.14 9.13 29.59
CA ARG A 122 17.96 7.67 29.43
C ARG A 122 16.96 7.33 28.34
N GLN A 123 15.85 8.04 28.18
CA GLN A 123 14.88 7.78 27.12
C GLN A 123 15.48 7.99 25.73
N HIS A 124 16.36 8.99 25.60
CA HIS A 124 16.98 9.39 24.35
C HIS A 124 18.40 8.80 24.14
N LEU A 125 18.96 8.16 25.17
CA LEU A 125 20.29 7.53 25.21
C LEU A 125 20.20 5.99 25.33
N LEU A 126 19.13 5.42 25.93
CA LEU A 126 18.79 3.98 25.93
C LEU A 126 18.14 3.55 24.61
N LEU A 127 18.82 3.86 23.52
CA LEU A 127 18.68 3.11 22.28
C LEU A 127 19.85 2.12 22.14
N PRO A 128 19.89 1.05 22.95
CA PRO A 128 20.30 -0.25 22.47
C PRO A 128 19.04 -1.13 22.48
N GLY A 129 18.14 -0.90 21.52
CA GLY A 129 16.84 -1.58 21.54
C GLY A 129 15.86 -1.24 20.43
N ASN A 130 16.10 -0.18 19.65
CA ASN A 130 15.63 -0.20 18.27
C ASN A 130 16.69 -0.94 17.46
N GLU A 131 16.63 -2.26 17.58
CA GLU A 131 17.43 -3.21 16.81
C GLU A 131 17.54 -2.72 15.36
N ARG A 132 18.75 -2.39 14.93
CA ARG A 132 19.17 -2.46 13.52
C ARG A 132 18.20 -1.82 12.53
N SER A 133 17.83 -0.56 12.77
CA SER A 133 17.37 0.29 11.66
C SER A 133 18.51 1.10 11.03
N GLU A 134 19.71 1.14 11.63
CA GLU A 134 20.86 1.86 11.02
C GLU A 134 21.59 1.06 9.93
N ALA A 135 21.42 -0.27 9.88
CA ALA A 135 21.75 -1.05 8.68
C ALA A 135 20.59 -1.04 7.65
N VAL A 136 19.45 -0.44 8.00
CA VAL A 136 18.24 -0.38 7.15
C VAL A 136 17.97 1.07 6.69
N SER A 137 18.59 2.07 7.31
CA SER A 137 18.37 3.50 7.00
C SER A 137 19.14 3.97 5.77
N GLU A 138 20.29 3.36 5.45
CA GLU A 138 20.91 3.55 4.12
C GLU A 138 20.07 2.88 3.02
N ASP A 139 19.42 1.77 3.35
CA ASP A 139 18.62 1.00 2.39
C ASP A 139 17.21 1.58 2.17
N ILE A 140 16.69 2.44 3.05
CA ILE A 140 15.35 3.02 2.89
C ILE A 140 15.43 4.51 2.61
N GLU A 141 15.20 4.89 1.35
CA GLU A 141 15.14 6.27 0.93
C GLU A 141 13.71 6.81 0.97
N HIS A 142 13.46 7.81 1.82
CA HIS A 142 12.16 8.47 1.89
C HIS A 142 11.94 9.41 0.68
N LEU A 143 10.84 9.22 -0.03
CA LEU A 143 10.45 9.99 -1.23
C LEU A 143 9.29 10.98 -0.96
N GLY A 144 8.74 10.95 0.24
CA GLY A 144 7.61 11.78 0.66
C GLY A 144 7.04 11.31 2.00
N PRO A 145 5.91 11.89 2.46
CA PRO A 145 5.32 11.55 3.76
C PRO A 145 4.92 10.08 3.88
N ASP A 146 4.53 9.45 2.77
CA ASP A 146 4.05 8.06 2.72
C ASP A 146 4.72 7.17 1.67
N THR A 147 5.73 7.69 0.96
CA THR A 147 6.41 6.96 -0.11
C THR A 147 7.87 6.76 0.26
N PHE A 148 8.37 5.53 0.09
CA PHE A 148 9.74 5.16 0.37
C PHE A 148 10.22 4.18 -0.70
N PHE A 149 11.51 4.25 -1.01
CA PHE A 149 12.21 3.32 -1.88
C PHE A 149 13.16 2.47 -1.04
N VAL A 150 13.25 1.17 -1.35
CA VAL A 150 14.15 0.25 -0.65
C VAL A 150 15.23 -0.22 -1.62
N SER A 151 16.49 -0.07 -1.21
CA SER A 151 17.71 -0.38 -1.96
C SER A 151 18.62 -1.37 -1.23
N ALA A 152 18.05 -2.38 -0.56
CA ALA A 152 18.82 -3.37 0.19
C ALA A 152 19.42 -4.49 -0.67
N SER A 153 18.77 -4.83 -1.79
CA SER A 153 19.25 -5.90 -2.67
C SER A 153 20.18 -5.34 -3.74
N PRO A 154 21.22 -6.08 -4.20
CA PRO A 154 22.08 -5.66 -5.31
C PRO A 154 21.29 -5.37 -6.59
N VAL A 155 20.12 -5.99 -6.79
CA VAL A 155 19.26 -5.69 -7.94
C VAL A 155 18.64 -4.29 -7.82
N THR A 156 18.15 -3.92 -6.63
CA THR A 156 17.60 -2.58 -6.37
C THR A 156 18.65 -1.49 -6.27
N GLN A 157 19.87 -1.81 -5.83
CA GLN A 157 20.98 -0.86 -5.86
C GLN A 157 21.36 -0.49 -7.30
N LYS A 158 21.39 -1.48 -8.21
CA LYS A 158 21.54 -1.21 -9.65
C LYS A 158 20.39 -0.37 -10.19
N LEU A 159 19.15 -0.66 -9.76
CA LEU A 159 17.97 0.11 -10.14
C LEU A 159 18.07 1.57 -9.69
N ARG A 160 18.58 1.81 -8.46
CA ARG A 160 18.84 3.15 -7.93
C ARG A 160 19.89 3.90 -8.75
N ALA A 161 21.01 3.26 -9.06
CA ALA A 161 22.05 3.86 -9.89
C ALA A 161 21.55 4.20 -11.32
N GLN A 162 20.68 3.35 -11.89
CA GLN A 162 20.00 3.66 -13.14
C GLN A 162 19.05 4.86 -13.00
N ALA A 163 18.32 4.96 -11.90
CA ALA A 163 17.44 6.09 -11.63
C ALA A 163 18.22 7.42 -11.53
N GLU A 164 19.40 7.41 -10.89
CA GLU A 164 20.30 8.57 -10.82
C GLU A 164 20.74 9.04 -12.22
N LEU A 165 21.22 8.12 -13.06
CA LEU A 165 21.62 8.44 -14.43
C LEU A 165 20.47 9.04 -15.27
N LEU A 166 19.27 8.48 -15.12
CA LEU A 166 18.10 8.93 -15.86
C LEU A 166 17.54 10.26 -15.35
N ALA A 167 17.73 10.54 -14.06
CA ALA A 167 17.32 11.80 -13.45
C ALA A 167 18.15 12.99 -13.94
N GLU A 168 19.43 12.78 -14.27
CA GLU A 168 20.30 13.81 -14.86
C GLU A 168 20.00 14.09 -16.33
N ALA A 169 19.56 13.07 -17.08
CA ALA A 169 19.38 13.17 -18.53
C ALA A 169 18.09 13.90 -18.97
N ASP A 170 17.09 14.05 -18.09
CA ASP A 170 15.78 14.68 -18.38
C ASP A 170 15.07 14.11 -19.64
N VAL A 171 15.26 12.81 -19.89
CA VAL A 171 14.71 12.08 -21.04
C VAL A 171 13.44 11.30 -20.69
N PRO A 172 12.52 11.04 -21.65
CA PRO A 172 11.38 10.18 -21.40
C PRO A 172 11.82 8.77 -20.97
N VAL A 173 11.24 8.25 -19.89
CA VAL A 173 11.57 6.92 -19.35
C VAL A 173 10.34 6.02 -19.33
N LEU A 174 10.50 4.80 -19.84
CA LEU A 174 9.51 3.73 -19.74
C LEU A 174 9.87 2.77 -18.60
N ILE A 175 8.99 2.65 -17.61
CA ILE A 175 9.14 1.80 -16.43
C ILE A 175 8.26 0.56 -16.59
N LEU A 176 8.90 -0.60 -16.77
CA LEU A 176 8.22 -1.88 -16.93
C LEU A 176 8.29 -2.69 -15.63
N GLY A 177 7.26 -3.48 -15.36
CA GLY A 177 7.27 -4.41 -14.24
C GLY A 177 5.86 -4.82 -13.82
N GLU A 178 5.77 -5.90 -13.05
CA GLU A 178 4.48 -6.46 -12.64
C GLU A 178 3.61 -5.49 -11.82
N SER A 179 2.32 -5.82 -11.69
CA SER A 179 1.42 -5.11 -10.78
C SER A 179 2.00 -5.08 -9.36
N GLY A 180 1.94 -3.91 -8.71
CA GLY A 180 2.41 -3.75 -7.34
C GLY A 180 3.91 -3.84 -7.12
N SER A 181 4.75 -3.92 -8.17
CA SER A 181 6.21 -4.03 -8.02
C SER A 181 6.91 -2.75 -7.55
N GLY A 182 6.21 -1.61 -7.47
CA GLY A 182 6.80 -0.34 -7.04
C GLY A 182 7.25 0.58 -8.18
N LYS A 183 6.67 0.45 -9.38
CA LYS A 183 6.90 1.36 -10.51
C LYS A 183 6.67 2.84 -10.16
N ASP A 184 5.62 3.12 -9.38
CA ASP A 184 5.31 4.47 -8.87
C ASP A 184 6.44 5.03 -8.00
N THR A 185 6.97 4.18 -7.11
CA THR A 185 8.08 4.54 -6.23
C THR A 185 9.33 4.88 -7.04
N LEU A 186 9.64 4.09 -8.07
CA LEU A 186 10.78 4.37 -8.95
C LEU A 186 10.60 5.69 -9.73
N ALA A 187 9.41 5.96 -10.24
CA ALA A 187 9.13 7.23 -10.93
C ALA A 187 9.33 8.44 -10.00
N ARG A 188 8.90 8.33 -8.75
CA ARG A 188 9.13 9.35 -7.71
C ARG A 188 10.60 9.49 -7.34
N LEU A 189 11.36 8.39 -7.32
CA LEU A 189 12.80 8.42 -7.09
C LEU A 189 13.51 9.21 -8.20
N ILE A 190 13.20 8.91 -9.47
CA ILE A 190 13.75 9.63 -10.62
C ILE A 190 13.45 11.13 -10.51
N HIS A 191 12.20 11.50 -10.23
CA HIS A 191 11.83 12.90 -10.07
C HIS A 191 12.56 13.58 -8.89
N LYS A 192 12.67 12.91 -7.74
CA LYS A 192 13.36 13.46 -6.56
C LYS A 192 14.85 13.71 -6.83
N LEU A 193 15.49 12.86 -7.62
CA LEU A 193 16.91 12.98 -7.98
C LEU A 193 17.15 13.95 -9.13
N SER A 194 16.11 14.38 -9.86
CA SER A 194 16.28 15.23 -11.03
C SER A 194 16.42 16.71 -10.65
N VAL A 195 16.89 17.48 -11.62
CA VAL A 195 16.92 18.95 -11.54
C VAL A 195 15.52 19.55 -11.37
N ARG A 196 14.46 18.78 -11.69
CA ARG A 196 13.05 19.17 -11.57
C ARG A 196 12.41 18.79 -10.22
N SER A 197 13.18 18.29 -9.25
CA SER A 197 12.70 17.88 -7.92
C SER A 197 12.00 18.98 -7.11
N GLY A 198 12.27 20.25 -7.40
CA GLY A 198 11.57 21.40 -6.79
C GLY A 198 10.21 21.74 -7.43
N PHE A 199 9.85 21.09 -8.54
CA PHE A 199 8.62 21.31 -9.30
C PHE A 199 7.59 20.20 -9.03
N PRO A 200 6.31 20.40 -9.41
CA PRO A 200 5.27 19.40 -9.14
C PRO A 200 5.54 18.04 -9.83
N PHE A 201 5.29 16.97 -9.08
CA PHE A 201 5.15 15.61 -9.60
C PHE A 201 3.67 15.25 -9.67
N LEU A 202 3.12 15.12 -10.88
CA LEU A 202 1.72 14.76 -11.07
C LEU A 202 1.61 13.35 -11.64
N LYS A 203 0.68 12.57 -11.07
CA LYS A 203 0.37 11.20 -11.52
C LYS A 203 -0.97 11.18 -12.25
N ALA A 204 -1.02 10.54 -13.41
CA ALA A 204 -2.24 10.17 -14.10
C ALA A 204 -2.32 8.65 -14.22
N LYS A 205 -3.46 8.08 -13.80
CA LYS A 205 -3.71 6.63 -13.90
C LYS A 205 -4.59 6.35 -15.09
N CYS A 206 -4.04 5.74 -16.13
CA CYS A 206 -4.77 5.54 -17.38
C CYS A 206 -5.83 4.44 -17.27
N ALA A 207 -5.59 3.43 -16.43
CA ALA A 207 -6.49 2.28 -16.27
C ALA A 207 -7.72 2.54 -15.38
N ASP A 208 -7.66 3.52 -14.47
CA ASP A 208 -8.70 3.73 -13.43
C ASP A 208 -9.85 4.66 -13.91
N MET A 209 -9.77 5.25 -15.10
CA MET A 209 -10.70 6.30 -15.56
C MET A 209 -11.24 6.07 -16.98
N PRO A 210 -12.50 6.48 -17.26
CA PRO A 210 -13.03 6.56 -18.61
C PRO A 210 -12.21 7.47 -19.52
N ALA A 211 -12.17 7.16 -20.82
CA ALA A 211 -11.38 7.86 -21.82
C ALA A 211 -11.59 9.39 -21.83
N GLU A 212 -12.85 9.84 -21.77
CA GLU A 212 -13.22 11.26 -21.80
C GLU A 212 -12.73 12.01 -20.55
N LEU A 213 -12.82 11.38 -19.39
CA LEU A 213 -12.35 11.95 -18.13
C LEU A 213 -10.82 11.98 -18.09
N LEU A 214 -10.15 10.95 -18.59
CA LEU A 214 -8.70 10.92 -18.70
C LEU A 214 -8.19 12.03 -19.63
N GLU A 215 -8.87 12.28 -20.75
CA GLU A 215 -8.54 13.37 -21.67
C GLU A 215 -8.70 14.74 -21.01
N ALA A 216 -9.84 14.99 -20.36
CA ALA A 216 -10.10 16.23 -19.65
C ALA A 216 -9.14 16.45 -18.46
N GLU A 217 -8.76 15.39 -17.75
CA GLU A 217 -7.82 15.49 -16.63
C GLU A 217 -6.39 15.76 -17.12
N LEU A 218 -5.95 15.15 -18.22
CA LEU A 218 -4.59 15.33 -18.75
C LEU A 218 -4.42 16.66 -19.49
N LEU A 219 -5.33 16.98 -20.42
CA LEU A 219 -5.22 18.13 -21.33
C LEU A 219 -6.09 19.32 -20.92
N GLY A 220 -7.00 19.14 -19.97
CA GLY A 220 -7.98 20.16 -19.61
C GLY A 220 -9.14 20.20 -20.60
N SER A 221 -9.98 21.22 -20.46
CA SER A 221 -11.12 21.44 -21.36
C SER A 221 -11.42 22.92 -21.49
N GLU A 222 -11.86 23.34 -22.67
CA GLU A 222 -12.43 24.67 -22.88
C GLU A 222 -13.84 24.53 -23.40
N GLN A 223 -14.80 24.98 -22.59
CA GLN A 223 -16.22 24.99 -22.94
C GLN A 223 -16.63 26.42 -23.27
N THR A 224 -16.91 26.67 -24.54
CA THR A 224 -17.43 27.95 -25.02
C THR A 224 -18.94 27.85 -25.15
N SER A 225 -19.66 28.59 -24.32
CA SER A 225 -21.09 28.85 -24.46
C SER A 225 -21.32 30.25 -25.03
N SER A 226 -22.51 30.52 -25.58
CA SER A 226 -22.87 31.80 -26.21
C SER A 226 -22.70 33.06 -25.33
N GLN A 227 -22.46 32.90 -24.03
CA GLN A 227 -22.27 34.00 -23.07
C GLN A 227 -20.96 33.92 -22.26
N ARG A 228 -20.29 32.76 -22.21
CA ARG A 228 -19.08 32.58 -21.37
C ARG A 228 -18.22 31.41 -21.85
N THR A 229 -16.91 31.62 -21.78
CA THR A 229 -15.89 30.57 -21.92
C THR A 229 -15.41 30.14 -20.54
N ILE A 230 -15.49 28.83 -20.26
CA ILE A 230 -14.94 28.22 -19.05
C ILE A 230 -13.72 27.39 -19.46
N VAL A 231 -12.58 27.71 -18.87
CA VAL A 231 -11.30 27.02 -19.13
C VAL A 231 -10.90 26.24 -17.88
N THR A 232 -10.69 24.95 -18.05
CA THR A 232 -10.14 24.04 -17.03
C THR A 232 -8.75 23.62 -17.48
N GLN A 233 -7.76 23.85 -16.63
CA GLN A 233 -6.36 23.46 -16.89
C GLN A 233 -6.17 21.96 -16.68
N GLY A 234 -5.42 21.32 -17.58
CA GLY A 234 -5.06 19.90 -17.47
C GLY A 234 -3.85 19.65 -16.57
N LYS A 235 -3.60 18.38 -16.21
CA LYS A 235 -2.41 17.97 -15.47
C LYS A 235 -1.11 18.31 -16.19
N LEU A 236 -1.09 18.29 -17.52
CA LEU A 236 0.10 18.70 -18.28
C LEU A 236 0.46 20.16 -18.05
N GLU A 237 -0.53 21.05 -17.99
CA GLU A 237 -0.32 22.48 -17.67
C GLU A 237 0.08 22.68 -16.19
N HIS A 238 -0.51 21.92 -15.28
CA HIS A 238 -0.15 22.00 -13.86
C HIS A 238 1.23 21.39 -13.57
N ALA A 239 1.71 20.48 -14.43
CA ALA A 239 3.02 19.85 -14.32
C ALA A 239 4.13 20.69 -14.97
N GLU A 240 3.85 21.91 -15.44
CA GLU A 240 4.82 22.78 -16.12
C GLU A 240 6.15 22.86 -15.34
N LYS A 241 7.27 22.61 -16.05
CA LYS A 241 8.65 22.45 -15.54
C LYS A 241 8.89 21.28 -14.58
N GLY A 242 7.84 20.56 -14.22
CA GLY A 242 7.87 19.38 -13.36
C GLY A 242 7.86 18.07 -14.15
N THR A 243 7.26 17.06 -13.54
CA THR A 243 7.23 15.69 -14.06
C THR A 243 5.79 15.16 -14.10
N ILE A 244 5.41 14.58 -15.24
CA ILE A 244 4.15 13.85 -15.40
C ILE A 244 4.43 12.36 -15.42
N PHE A 245 3.78 11.61 -14.52
CA PHE A 245 3.86 10.16 -14.45
C PHE A 245 2.58 9.52 -14.97
N LEU A 246 2.69 8.76 -16.06
CA LEU A 246 1.59 8.05 -16.71
C LEU A 246 1.62 6.57 -16.31
N ASP A 247 0.72 6.18 -15.41
CA ASP A 247 0.61 4.80 -14.94
C ASP A 247 -0.32 3.99 -15.87
N GLU A 248 0.15 2.81 -16.26
CA GLU A 248 -0.49 1.91 -17.23
C GLU A 248 -0.74 2.52 -18.62
N ILE A 249 0.33 3.00 -19.28
CA ILE A 249 0.25 3.63 -20.62
C ILE A 249 -0.41 2.74 -21.69
N ALA A 250 -0.35 1.41 -21.56
CA ALA A 250 -0.98 0.48 -22.50
C ALA A 250 -2.52 0.52 -22.46
N GLU A 251 -3.12 0.99 -21.36
CA GLU A 251 -4.57 1.16 -21.21
C GLU A 251 -5.06 2.54 -21.69
N MET A 252 -4.14 3.41 -22.13
CA MET A 252 -4.50 4.73 -22.66
C MET A 252 -5.22 4.58 -24.02
N PRO A 253 -6.32 5.31 -24.27
CA PRO A 253 -6.99 5.31 -25.57
C PRO A 253 -6.07 5.78 -26.71
N LEU A 254 -6.19 5.16 -27.90
CA LEU A 254 -5.34 5.46 -29.07
C LEU A 254 -5.41 6.93 -29.52
N THR A 255 -6.57 7.58 -29.36
CA THR A 255 -6.76 9.00 -29.67
C THR A 255 -5.91 9.89 -28.77
N LEU A 256 -5.80 9.53 -27.49
CA LEU A 256 -5.00 10.26 -26.52
C LEU A 256 -3.50 9.97 -26.69
N GLN A 257 -3.14 8.73 -27.06
CA GLN A 257 -1.76 8.38 -27.43
C GLN A 257 -1.24 9.25 -28.60
N ALA A 258 -2.09 9.56 -29.58
CA ALA A 258 -1.72 10.46 -30.69
C ALA A 258 -1.39 11.88 -30.21
N LYS A 259 -2.17 12.41 -29.26
CA LYS A 259 -1.94 13.74 -28.66
C LYS A 259 -0.71 13.75 -27.77
N LEU A 260 -0.48 12.67 -27.03
CA LEU A 260 0.73 12.50 -26.23
C LEU A 260 1.98 12.48 -27.09
N MET A 261 1.89 11.88 -28.28
CA MET A 261 2.98 11.91 -29.24
C MET A 261 3.32 13.34 -29.71
N GLN A 262 2.31 14.21 -29.89
CA GLN A 262 2.56 15.63 -30.18
C GLN A 262 3.29 16.33 -29.05
N VAL A 263 2.92 16.07 -27.79
CA VAL A 263 3.62 16.59 -26.60
C VAL A 263 5.08 16.16 -26.58
N LEU A 264 5.36 14.88 -26.82
CA LEU A 264 6.72 14.33 -26.84
C LEU A 264 7.57 14.80 -28.04
N GLN A 265 6.93 15.30 -29.11
CA GLN A 265 7.60 15.73 -30.34
C GLN A 265 7.89 17.21 -30.37
N GLU A 266 6.85 17.99 -30.06
CA GLU A 266 6.82 19.43 -30.31
C GLU A 266 6.74 20.23 -29.00
N GLY A 267 6.53 19.58 -27.86
CA GLY A 267 6.32 20.25 -26.58
C GLY A 267 5.04 21.08 -26.55
N VAL A 268 4.06 20.74 -27.39
CA VAL A 268 2.76 21.43 -27.46
C VAL A 268 1.63 20.43 -27.52
N PHE A 269 0.45 20.84 -27.04
CA PHE A 269 -0.80 20.09 -27.27
C PHE A 269 -1.95 21.03 -27.63
N ALA A 270 -2.95 20.50 -28.34
CA ALA A 270 -4.17 21.24 -28.64
C ALA A 270 -5.22 21.04 -27.53
N ARG A 271 -5.71 22.14 -26.95
CA ARG A 271 -6.74 22.08 -25.91
C ARG A 271 -8.07 21.54 -26.48
N PRO A 272 -8.67 20.52 -25.85
CA PRO A 272 -9.99 20.04 -26.25
C PRO A 272 -11.04 21.16 -26.17
N GLY A 273 -11.76 21.39 -27.27
CA GLY A 273 -12.86 22.36 -27.35
C GLY A 273 -12.54 23.69 -28.03
N SER A 274 -11.28 24.16 -28.03
CA SER A 274 -10.90 25.42 -28.70
C SER A 274 -9.88 25.27 -29.81
N GLY A 275 -9.17 24.14 -29.89
CA GLY A 275 -8.11 23.91 -30.88
C GLY A 275 -6.86 24.76 -30.68
N ARG A 276 -6.80 25.56 -29.59
CA ARG A 276 -5.64 26.37 -29.25
C ARG A 276 -4.47 25.48 -28.82
N THR A 277 -3.31 25.69 -29.42
CA THR A 277 -2.06 25.03 -29.03
C THR A 277 -1.49 25.67 -27.76
N VAL A 278 -1.12 24.84 -26.79
CA VAL A 278 -0.52 25.23 -25.52
C VAL A 278 0.88 24.60 -25.44
N PRO A 279 1.96 25.40 -25.34
CA PRO A 279 3.29 24.87 -25.06
C PRO A 279 3.38 24.36 -23.63
N VAL A 280 4.08 23.25 -23.45
CA VAL A 280 4.31 22.60 -22.16
C VAL A 280 5.73 22.05 -22.11
N ASP A 281 6.43 22.36 -21.04
CA ASP A 281 7.73 21.77 -20.70
C ASP A 281 7.58 20.79 -19.53
N VAL A 282 7.42 19.50 -19.83
CA VAL A 282 7.25 18.45 -18.81
C VAL A 282 8.19 17.28 -19.05
N HIS A 283 8.79 16.79 -17.97
CA HIS A 283 9.49 15.51 -17.99
C HIS A 283 8.47 14.37 -17.92
N LEU A 284 8.48 13.48 -18.91
CA LEU A 284 7.49 12.41 -19.02
C LEU A 284 8.06 11.08 -18.56
N LEU A 285 7.41 10.48 -17.56
CA LEU A 285 7.67 9.12 -17.10
C LEU A 285 6.43 8.27 -17.39
N ALA A 286 6.60 7.13 -18.06
CA ALA A 286 5.51 6.19 -18.34
C ALA A 286 5.76 4.86 -17.64
N ALA A 287 4.72 4.20 -17.18
CA ALA A 287 4.80 2.85 -16.63
C ALA A 287 3.77 1.90 -17.25
N SER A 288 4.09 0.61 -17.29
CA SER A 288 3.10 -0.42 -17.58
C SER A 288 3.43 -1.77 -16.95
N SER A 289 2.39 -2.54 -16.63
CA SER A 289 2.47 -3.95 -16.27
C SER A 289 2.16 -4.91 -17.42
N ALA A 290 1.62 -4.42 -18.52
CA ALA A 290 1.31 -5.23 -19.69
C ALA A 290 2.56 -5.66 -20.45
N ASN A 291 2.45 -6.73 -21.24
CA ASN A 291 3.47 -7.08 -22.21
C ASN A 291 3.37 -6.12 -23.41
N MET A 292 4.40 -5.32 -23.66
CA MET A 292 4.40 -4.27 -24.68
C MET A 292 4.28 -4.85 -26.10
N ASP A 293 4.98 -5.93 -26.41
CA ASP A 293 4.92 -6.57 -27.73
C ASP A 293 3.50 -7.05 -28.04
N ARG A 294 2.83 -7.63 -27.03
CA ARG A 294 1.45 -8.06 -27.14
C ARG A 294 0.49 -6.87 -27.27
N ALA A 295 0.72 -5.78 -26.53
CA ALA A 295 -0.11 -4.57 -26.61
C ALA A 295 -0.02 -3.91 -27.99
N ILE A 296 1.16 -3.94 -28.63
CA ILE A 296 1.38 -3.45 -30.00
C ILE A 296 0.68 -4.38 -31.00
N ALA A 297 0.87 -5.70 -30.88
CA ALA A 297 0.25 -6.69 -31.77
C ALA A 297 -1.30 -6.62 -31.73
N GLU A 298 -1.87 -6.38 -30.54
CA GLU A 298 -3.31 -6.21 -30.34
C GLU A 298 -3.81 -4.78 -30.67
N LYS A 299 -2.95 -3.91 -31.23
CA LYS A 299 -3.25 -2.51 -31.56
C LYS A 299 -3.79 -1.67 -30.41
N ARG A 300 -3.44 -2.02 -29.16
CA ARG A 300 -3.75 -1.20 -27.97
C ARG A 300 -2.73 -0.10 -27.75
N LEU A 301 -1.47 -0.34 -28.11
CA LEU A 301 -0.40 0.64 -28.04
C LEU A 301 0.10 0.96 -29.45
N ARG A 302 0.25 2.24 -29.78
CA ARG A 302 0.87 2.64 -31.04
C ARG A 302 2.37 2.38 -31.01
N GLU A 303 2.86 1.84 -32.12
CA GLU A 303 4.28 1.50 -32.29
C GLU A 303 5.19 2.74 -32.26
N ASP A 304 4.76 3.87 -32.83
CA ASP A 304 5.50 5.13 -32.84
C ASP A 304 5.69 5.72 -31.42
N LEU A 305 4.63 5.69 -30.62
CA LEU A 305 4.69 6.10 -29.21
C LEU A 305 5.61 5.17 -28.40
N TYR A 306 5.51 3.86 -28.62
CA TYR A 306 6.37 2.89 -27.95
C TYR A 306 7.85 3.15 -28.23
N TYR A 307 8.26 3.34 -29.49
CA TYR A 307 9.66 3.59 -29.83
C TYR A 307 10.22 4.88 -29.20
N ARG A 308 9.39 5.92 -29.06
CA ARG A 308 9.80 7.17 -28.40
C ARG A 308 9.96 7.01 -26.89
N LEU A 309 9.07 6.27 -26.26
CA LEU A 309 9.12 6.03 -24.81
C LEU A 309 10.17 5.00 -24.41
N SER A 310 10.41 3.99 -25.25
CA SER A 310 11.32 2.88 -24.96
C SER A 310 12.80 3.22 -25.14
N ALA A 311 13.13 4.43 -25.61
CA ALA A 311 14.51 4.91 -25.73
C ALA A 311 15.31 4.71 -24.43
N PHE A 312 14.66 4.92 -23.28
CA PHE A 312 15.21 4.59 -21.98
C PHE A 312 14.20 3.75 -21.20
N THR A 313 14.47 2.45 -21.10
CA THR A 313 13.58 1.50 -20.44
C THR A 313 14.22 0.98 -19.14
N VAL A 314 13.44 0.98 -18.06
CA VAL A 314 13.84 0.44 -16.77
C VAL A 314 12.90 -0.69 -16.36
N GLN A 315 13.47 -1.85 -16.04
CA GLN A 315 12.72 -3.04 -15.61
C GLN A 315 12.74 -3.13 -14.08
N VAL A 316 11.59 -3.00 -13.44
CA VAL A 316 11.41 -3.16 -11.99
C VAL A 316 11.23 -4.65 -11.70
N PRO A 317 12.17 -5.27 -10.96
CA PRO A 317 12.09 -6.70 -10.65
C PRO A 317 10.91 -6.99 -9.71
N PRO A 318 10.22 -8.13 -9.91
CA PRO A 318 9.20 -8.58 -8.98
C PRO A 318 9.82 -8.95 -7.62
N LEU A 319 9.02 -8.88 -6.56
CA LEU A 319 9.44 -9.07 -5.17
C LEU A 319 10.11 -10.44 -4.94
N ARG A 320 9.68 -11.48 -5.66
CA ARG A 320 10.29 -12.82 -5.63
C ARG A 320 11.75 -12.87 -6.07
N GLN A 321 12.23 -11.89 -6.85
CA GLN A 321 13.64 -11.78 -7.27
C GLN A 321 14.50 -10.97 -6.27
N ARG A 322 13.88 -10.35 -5.27
CA ARG A 322 14.52 -9.51 -4.25
C ARG A 322 14.04 -9.87 -2.84
N LYS A 323 14.22 -11.16 -2.51
CA LYS A 323 13.73 -11.74 -1.24
C LYS A 323 14.36 -11.11 0.01
N GLU A 324 15.57 -10.58 -0.12
CA GLU A 324 16.32 -9.92 0.96
C GLU A 324 15.57 -8.69 1.48
N GLU A 325 14.85 -7.98 0.61
CA GLU A 325 14.06 -6.79 0.97
C GLU A 325 12.77 -7.14 1.71
N ILE A 326 12.24 -8.36 1.62
CA ILE A 326 10.93 -8.72 2.18
C ILE A 326 10.90 -8.47 3.69
N THR A 327 11.98 -8.82 4.40
CA THR A 327 12.05 -8.61 5.85
C THR A 327 12.07 -7.13 6.21
N ILE A 328 12.82 -6.33 5.46
CA ILE A 328 12.91 -4.88 5.64
C ILE A 328 11.56 -4.21 5.37
N LEU A 329 10.92 -4.58 4.25
CA LEU A 329 9.59 -4.09 3.85
C LEU A 329 8.53 -4.44 4.90
N LEU A 330 8.52 -5.67 5.41
CA LEU A 330 7.58 -6.09 6.46
C LEU A 330 7.70 -5.23 7.72
N GLN A 331 8.92 -5.00 8.20
CA GLN A 331 9.17 -4.19 9.39
C GLN A 331 8.77 -2.72 9.15
N HIS A 332 9.18 -2.15 8.02
CA HIS A 332 8.86 -0.77 7.67
C HIS A 332 7.34 -0.55 7.52
N LEU A 333 6.66 -1.42 6.78
CA LEU A 333 5.21 -1.38 6.60
C LEU A 333 4.48 -1.57 7.93
N MET A 334 4.99 -2.41 8.84
CA MET A 334 4.40 -2.59 10.17
C MET A 334 4.44 -1.28 10.95
N HIS A 335 5.58 -0.60 11.00
CA HIS A 335 5.71 0.69 11.67
C HIS A 335 4.88 1.79 11.02
N LYS A 336 4.84 1.84 9.68
CA LYS A 336 4.03 2.81 8.94
C LYS A 336 2.54 2.63 9.23
N LEU A 337 2.04 1.41 9.09
CA LEU A 337 0.62 1.10 9.30
C LEU A 337 0.22 1.20 10.77
N SER A 338 1.10 0.85 11.70
CA SER A 338 0.85 0.99 13.14
C SER A 338 0.64 2.46 13.53
N ARG A 339 1.49 3.37 13.00
CA ARG A 339 1.32 4.82 13.18
C ARG A 339 0.02 5.33 12.53
N HIS A 340 -0.27 4.90 11.31
CA HIS A 340 -1.48 5.33 10.59
C HIS A 340 -2.77 4.91 11.30
N TYR A 341 -2.83 3.70 11.86
CA TYR A 341 -4.00 3.19 12.59
C TYR A 341 -4.00 3.49 14.09
N GLY A 342 -2.95 4.12 14.64
CA GLY A 342 -2.82 4.37 16.08
C GLY A 342 -2.74 3.08 16.92
N LEU A 343 -2.24 1.99 16.33
CA LEU A 343 -2.09 0.70 16.99
C LEU A 343 -0.63 0.43 17.34
N PRO A 344 -0.33 -0.35 18.41
CA PRO A 344 1.04 -0.76 18.68
C PRO A 344 1.55 -1.72 17.58
N PRO A 345 2.80 -1.57 17.12
CA PRO A 345 3.37 -2.47 16.13
C PRO A 345 3.47 -3.89 16.70
N ARG A 346 3.18 -4.89 15.87
CA ARG A 346 3.30 -6.31 16.24
C ARG A 346 4.60 -6.89 15.71
N LYS A 347 5.25 -7.73 16.52
CA LYS A 347 6.40 -8.52 16.06
C LYS A 347 5.92 -9.68 15.19
N PHE A 348 6.65 -9.94 14.11
CA PHE A 348 6.46 -11.14 13.30
C PHE A 348 7.14 -12.34 13.97
N SER A 349 6.48 -13.49 13.99
CA SER A 349 7.14 -14.73 14.43
C SER A 349 8.16 -15.18 13.37
N PRO A 350 9.24 -15.90 13.76
CA PRO A 350 10.21 -16.41 12.79
C PRO A 350 9.58 -17.32 11.73
N ALA A 351 8.55 -18.08 12.09
CA ALA A 351 7.79 -18.93 11.17
C ALA A 351 7.06 -18.11 10.09
N VAL A 352 6.44 -16.98 10.47
CA VAL A 352 5.79 -16.08 9.53
C VAL A 352 6.80 -15.42 8.60
N LEU A 353 7.95 -14.98 9.12
CA LEU A 353 9.01 -14.39 8.30
C LEU A 353 9.55 -15.38 7.26
N ALA A 354 9.74 -16.66 7.64
CA ALA A 354 10.14 -17.71 6.71
C ALA A 354 9.08 -17.93 5.62
N ALA A 355 7.80 -18.09 6.01
CA ALA A 355 6.70 -18.26 5.06
C ALA A 355 6.59 -17.08 4.08
N CYS A 356 6.78 -15.85 4.56
CA CYS A 356 6.78 -14.65 3.71
C CYS A 356 7.95 -14.63 2.71
N ARG A 357 9.10 -15.22 3.01
CA ARG A 357 10.25 -15.29 2.07
C ARG A 357 10.06 -16.36 0.98
N ASP A 358 9.31 -17.40 1.28
CA ASP A 358 9.04 -18.50 0.35
C ASP A 358 7.83 -18.23 -0.56
N HIS A 359 6.94 -17.33 -0.14
CA HIS A 359 5.78 -16.94 -0.94
C HIS A 359 6.19 -16.19 -2.23
N ALA A 360 5.44 -16.43 -3.32
CA ALA A 360 5.74 -15.87 -4.64
C ALA A 360 5.35 -14.39 -4.80
N TRP A 361 4.42 -13.89 -3.98
CA TRP A 361 3.87 -12.53 -4.01
C TRP A 361 3.45 -12.07 -5.42
N PRO A 362 2.40 -12.68 -6.01
CA PRO A 362 1.92 -12.32 -7.36
C PRO A 362 1.59 -10.83 -7.53
N ASP A 363 1.10 -10.14 -6.48
CA ASP A 363 0.83 -8.69 -6.51
C ASP A 363 1.91 -7.86 -5.78
N ASN A 364 3.09 -8.48 -5.57
CA ASN A 364 4.31 -7.86 -5.09
C ASN A 364 4.12 -7.06 -3.77
N VAL A 365 4.57 -5.80 -3.74
CA VAL A 365 4.57 -4.96 -2.52
C VAL A 365 3.14 -4.60 -2.10
N ARG A 366 2.20 -4.52 -3.05
CA ARG A 366 0.78 -4.22 -2.76
C ARG A 366 0.12 -5.34 -1.96
N GLU A 367 0.43 -6.59 -2.33
CA GLU A 367 -0.02 -7.76 -1.58
C GLU A 367 0.63 -7.82 -0.20
N LEU A 368 1.94 -7.53 -0.12
CA LEU A 368 2.68 -7.47 1.14
C LEU A 368 2.10 -6.44 2.11
N GLU A 369 1.78 -5.23 1.65
CA GLU A 369 1.12 -4.19 2.45
C GLU A 369 -0.25 -4.65 2.97
N THR A 370 -1.03 -5.31 2.12
CA THR A 370 -2.34 -5.87 2.50
C THR A 370 -2.18 -6.96 3.56
N PHE A 371 -1.16 -7.81 3.44
CA PHE A 371 -0.83 -8.82 4.42
C PHE A 371 -0.45 -8.21 5.77
N VAL A 372 0.45 -7.22 5.80
CA VAL A 372 0.86 -6.54 7.03
C VAL A 372 -0.31 -5.85 7.71
N LYS A 373 -1.19 -5.21 6.93
CA LYS A 373 -2.43 -4.60 7.44
C LYS A 373 -3.31 -5.63 8.15
N ARG A 374 -3.52 -6.81 7.54
CA ARG A 374 -4.30 -7.89 8.16
C ARG A 374 -3.61 -8.43 9.42
N TYR A 375 -2.28 -8.59 9.37
CA TYR A 375 -1.48 -9.04 10.52
C TYR A 375 -1.59 -8.07 11.71
N LEU A 376 -1.51 -6.76 11.46
CA LEU A 376 -1.63 -5.74 12.50
C LEU A 376 -2.99 -5.80 13.23
N LEU A 377 -4.08 -6.02 12.48
CA LEU A 377 -5.44 -6.05 13.01
C LEU A 377 -5.74 -7.37 13.73
N ALA A 378 -5.50 -8.52 13.08
CA ALA A 378 -5.92 -9.83 13.58
C ALA A 378 -4.86 -10.55 14.44
N GLY A 379 -3.59 -10.19 14.28
CA GLY A 379 -2.46 -10.92 14.88
C GLY A 379 -2.31 -12.34 14.34
N ASP A 380 -1.41 -13.10 14.98
CA ASP A 380 -1.02 -14.45 14.58
C ASP A 380 -2.21 -15.45 14.58
N ARG A 381 -3.20 -15.23 15.46
CA ARG A 381 -4.39 -16.11 15.59
C ARG A 381 -5.36 -16.01 14.41
N GLY A 382 -5.32 -14.94 13.62
CA GLY A 382 -6.17 -14.76 12.43
C GLY A 382 -5.52 -15.23 11.13
N LEU A 383 -4.29 -15.75 11.19
CA LEU A 383 -3.47 -16.12 10.05
C LEU A 383 -3.31 -17.64 9.93
N THR A 384 -4.41 -18.38 10.12
CA THR A 384 -4.53 -19.59 9.29
C THR A 384 -4.51 -19.12 7.86
N LEU A 385 -3.50 -19.58 7.13
CA LEU A 385 -3.29 -19.47 5.69
C LEU A 385 -4.52 -19.99 4.92
N GLY A 386 -5.64 -19.30 5.01
CA GLY A 386 -6.84 -19.55 4.23
C GLY A 386 -6.71 -18.80 2.93
N ALA A 387 -6.36 -19.54 1.87
CA ALA A 387 -6.38 -19.20 0.44
C ALA A 387 -5.03 -19.13 -0.29
N ALA A 388 -4.06 -19.95 0.10
CA ALA A 388 -3.11 -20.55 -0.85
C ALA A 388 -3.78 -21.63 -1.76
N SER A 389 -5.07 -21.49 -2.07
CA SER A 389 -5.86 -22.44 -2.86
C SER A 389 -6.76 -21.80 -3.91
N ASN A 390 -6.53 -20.52 -4.28
CA ASN A 390 -7.24 -19.87 -5.39
C ASN A 390 -6.37 -19.66 -6.64
N GLY A 391 -5.35 -20.50 -6.85
CA GLY A 391 -4.48 -20.37 -8.03
C GLY A 391 -3.87 -21.64 -8.62
N ALA A 392 -4.04 -22.81 -8.00
CA ALA A 392 -3.29 -24.02 -8.42
C ALA A 392 -4.14 -25.15 -9.04
N ASP A 393 -5.46 -25.00 -9.17
CA ASP A 393 -6.34 -26.06 -9.70
C ASP A 393 -7.15 -25.66 -10.94
N ARG A 394 -6.72 -24.62 -11.66
CA ARG A 394 -7.23 -24.34 -13.02
C ARG A 394 -6.35 -25.02 -14.07
N MET A 395 -6.44 -26.35 -14.04
CA MET A 395 -6.68 -27.20 -15.21
C MET A 395 -5.86 -26.86 -16.46
N ASN A 396 -4.61 -27.33 -16.49
CA ASN A 396 -3.96 -27.73 -17.74
C ASN A 396 -3.85 -29.25 -17.73
N GLY A 397 -4.76 -29.89 -18.46
CA GLY A 397 -4.87 -31.34 -18.59
C GLY A 397 -5.56 -31.68 -19.91
N VAL A 398 -5.00 -31.19 -21.02
CA VAL A 398 -5.26 -31.75 -22.35
C VAL A 398 -4.30 -32.91 -22.53
N GLN A 399 -4.83 -34.14 -22.61
CA GLN A 399 -4.52 -35.28 -23.50
C GLN A 399 -5.28 -36.51 -22.94
N ALA A 400 -5.82 -37.48 -23.68
CA ALA A 400 -6.26 -37.68 -25.05
C ALA A 400 -6.94 -39.07 -25.06
N SER A 401 -8.17 -39.18 -25.57
CA SER A 401 -8.87 -40.41 -26.07
C SER A 401 -10.38 -40.10 -26.09
N GLY A 402 -11.17 -40.23 -27.15
CA GLY A 402 -10.98 -40.74 -28.50
C GLY A 402 -12.35 -41.23 -29.00
N SER A 403 -12.81 -40.73 -30.16
CA SER A 403 -13.96 -41.23 -30.98
C SER A 403 -15.38 -40.95 -30.42
N LYS A 404 -16.43 -40.55 -31.16
CA LYS A 404 -16.77 -40.48 -32.59
C LYS A 404 -18.05 -39.61 -32.76
N GLY A 405 -18.10 -38.79 -33.84
CA GLY A 405 -19.28 -38.34 -34.64
C GLY A 405 -20.43 -37.59 -33.94
N ALA A 406 -21.12 -36.60 -34.51
CA ALA A 406 -21.16 -36.00 -35.85
C ALA A 406 -21.92 -34.66 -35.73
N THR A 407 -21.59 -33.68 -36.58
CA THR A 407 -22.43 -32.51 -36.93
C THR A 407 -23.17 -32.81 -38.26
N PRO A 408 -24.02 -31.95 -38.89
CA PRO A 408 -24.31 -30.51 -38.64
C PRO A 408 -25.79 -30.02 -38.94
N PHE A 409 -25.98 -28.68 -38.81
CA PHE A 409 -26.90 -27.81 -39.60
C PHE A 409 -28.38 -27.72 -39.10
N VAL A 410 -29.13 -26.59 -38.98
CA VAL A 410 -29.44 -25.37 -39.80
C VAL A 410 -29.97 -24.28 -38.81
N GLY A 411 -29.64 -22.97 -38.85
CA GLY A 411 -30.33 -21.83 -39.53
C GLY A 411 -31.81 -21.63 -39.11
N ALA A 412 -32.44 -20.46 -38.96
CA ALA A 412 -32.18 -19.01 -38.93
C ALA A 412 -33.55 -18.36 -38.54
N ASP A 413 -33.55 -17.11 -38.01
CA ASP A 413 -34.64 -16.10 -38.06
C ASP A 413 -35.97 -16.41 -37.29
N ASP A 414 -36.72 -15.52 -36.64
CA ASP A 414 -36.66 -14.09 -36.35
C ASP A 414 -37.78 -13.73 -35.32
N VAL A 415 -37.68 -12.53 -34.70
CA VAL A 415 -38.79 -11.66 -34.20
C VAL A 415 -39.46 -11.87 -32.80
N GLN A 416 -39.13 -10.92 -31.90
CA GLN A 416 -39.97 -10.10 -30.95
C GLN A 416 -40.90 -10.81 -29.94
N GLN A 417 -41.10 -10.41 -28.67
CA GLN A 417 -40.80 -9.24 -27.84
C GLN A 417 -41.16 -9.67 -26.39
N GLU A 418 -40.39 -9.29 -25.36
CA GLU A 418 -40.85 -8.58 -24.14
C GLU A 418 -39.79 -8.55 -23.04
N GLN A 419 -39.57 -7.33 -22.54
CA GLN A 419 -38.65 -6.95 -21.48
C GLN A 419 -39.24 -7.29 -20.10
N SER A 420 -38.40 -7.67 -19.12
CA SER A 420 -38.59 -7.34 -17.70
C SER A 420 -37.30 -7.59 -16.92
N GLY A 421 -36.86 -6.57 -16.17
CA GLY A 421 -35.53 -6.41 -15.59
C GLY A 421 -35.21 -7.19 -14.29
N PRO A 422 -34.25 -6.67 -13.49
CA PRO A 422 -33.36 -7.45 -12.64
C PRO A 422 -34.02 -7.98 -11.36
N THR A 423 -33.69 -9.22 -11.02
CA THR A 423 -34.03 -9.90 -9.77
C THR A 423 -33.68 -9.05 -8.55
N SER A 424 -34.72 -8.60 -7.83
CA SER A 424 -34.65 -7.91 -6.55
C SER A 424 -33.74 -8.65 -5.56
N LEU A 425 -32.93 -7.89 -4.81
CA LEU A 425 -32.03 -8.38 -3.74
C LEU A 425 -32.76 -9.28 -2.71
N LYS A 426 -34.08 -9.12 -2.60
CA LYS A 426 -34.97 -9.95 -1.78
C LYS A 426 -35.07 -11.40 -2.28
N SER A 427 -35.13 -11.64 -3.59
CA SER A 427 -35.19 -13.00 -4.14
C SER A 427 -33.86 -13.75 -4.03
N LEU A 428 -32.73 -13.03 -4.03
CA LEU A 428 -31.39 -13.57 -3.76
C LEU A 428 -31.18 -13.93 -2.28
N ILE A 429 -31.69 -13.10 -1.36
CA ILE A 429 -31.63 -13.43 0.08
C ILE A 429 -32.54 -14.62 0.39
N ASP A 430 -33.71 -14.68 -0.22
CA ASP A 430 -34.66 -15.77 0.00
C ASP A 430 -34.15 -17.09 -0.59
N SER A 431 -33.40 -17.08 -1.71
CA SER A 431 -32.75 -18.28 -2.25
C SER A 431 -31.64 -18.81 -1.34
N VAL A 432 -30.76 -17.92 -0.84
CA VAL A 432 -29.66 -18.29 0.06
C VAL A 432 -30.18 -18.82 1.41
N LYS A 433 -31.24 -18.22 1.96
CA LYS A 433 -31.89 -18.71 3.19
C LYS A 433 -32.51 -20.08 3.00
N CYS A 434 -33.21 -20.30 1.88
CA CYS A 434 -33.83 -21.59 1.58
C CYS A 434 -32.78 -22.70 1.40
N GLU A 435 -31.65 -22.38 0.78
CA GLU A 435 -30.55 -23.33 0.58
C GLU A 435 -29.85 -23.69 1.90
N ALA A 436 -29.60 -22.70 2.77
CA ALA A 436 -29.04 -22.93 4.10
C ALA A 436 -29.99 -23.74 5.01
N GLU A 437 -31.29 -23.42 5.01
CA GLU A 437 -32.30 -24.19 5.76
C GLU A 437 -32.41 -25.62 5.26
N ARG A 438 -32.41 -25.83 3.93
CA ARG A 438 -32.44 -27.16 3.32
C ARG A 438 -31.24 -28.00 3.73
N ASN A 439 -30.04 -27.42 3.68
CA ASN A 439 -28.81 -28.14 4.03
C ASN A 439 -28.74 -28.47 5.54
N ALA A 440 -29.19 -27.55 6.41
CA ALA A 440 -29.24 -27.79 7.84
C ALA A 440 -30.22 -28.92 8.21
N ILE A 441 -31.40 -28.94 7.59
CA ILE A 441 -32.39 -30.00 7.81
C ILE A 441 -31.90 -31.35 7.27
N GLY A 442 -31.30 -31.38 6.09
CA GLY A 442 -30.72 -32.59 5.50
C GLY A 442 -29.64 -33.20 6.39
N THR A 443 -28.69 -32.38 6.85
CA THR A 443 -27.59 -32.83 7.73
C THR A 443 -28.10 -33.39 9.06
N ALA A 444 -29.12 -32.77 9.66
CA ALA A 444 -29.71 -33.24 10.91
C ALA A 444 -30.51 -34.55 10.74
N LEU A 445 -31.18 -34.73 9.60
CA LEU A 445 -31.88 -35.98 9.28
C LEU A 445 -30.88 -37.12 9.06
N GLU A 446 -29.77 -36.87 8.36
CA GLU A 446 -28.73 -37.89 8.15
C GLU A 446 -28.05 -38.32 9.45
N LYS A 447 -27.63 -37.35 10.29
CA LYS A 447 -27.00 -37.63 11.59
C LYS A 447 -27.90 -38.41 12.56
N THR A 448 -29.21 -38.34 12.39
CA THR A 448 -30.19 -39.04 13.24
C THR A 448 -30.77 -40.29 12.58
N GLY A 449 -30.22 -40.73 11.44
CA GLY A 449 -30.69 -41.91 10.72
C GLY A 449 -32.14 -41.77 10.24
N TRP A 450 -32.53 -40.55 9.84
CA TRP A 450 -33.88 -40.15 9.45
C TRP A 450 -34.95 -40.24 10.55
N ASN A 451 -34.53 -40.29 11.81
CA ASN A 451 -35.45 -40.17 12.93
C ASN A 451 -35.94 -38.72 13.09
N ARG A 452 -37.09 -38.43 12.48
CA ARG A 452 -37.69 -37.09 12.42
C ARG A 452 -37.93 -36.44 13.79
N LYS A 453 -38.23 -37.22 14.85
CA LYS A 453 -38.41 -36.67 16.20
C LYS A 453 -37.07 -36.28 16.84
N ALA A 454 -36.01 -37.06 16.60
CA ALA A 454 -34.67 -36.74 17.06
C ALA A 454 -34.06 -35.56 16.30
N ALA A 455 -34.26 -35.49 14.98
CA ALA A 455 -33.84 -34.37 14.15
C ALA A 455 -34.49 -33.04 14.57
N ALA A 456 -35.78 -33.05 14.92
CA ALA A 456 -36.49 -31.87 15.40
C ALA A 456 -35.90 -31.34 16.72
N ARG A 457 -35.52 -32.24 17.64
CA ARG A 457 -34.84 -31.85 18.89
C ARG A 457 -33.43 -31.31 18.63
N LEU A 458 -32.69 -31.93 17.72
CA LEU A 458 -31.32 -31.50 17.37
C LEU A 458 -31.31 -30.10 16.74
N LEU A 459 -32.31 -29.80 15.92
CA LEU A 459 -32.49 -28.48 15.31
C LEU A 459 -33.19 -27.47 16.21
N GLN A 460 -33.66 -27.88 17.40
CA GLN A 460 -34.48 -27.06 18.32
C GLN A 460 -35.75 -26.48 17.68
N VAL A 461 -36.37 -27.23 16.76
CA VAL A 461 -37.59 -26.81 16.05
C VAL A 461 -38.76 -27.74 16.42
N SER A 462 -39.98 -27.22 16.39
CA SER A 462 -41.17 -28.05 16.60
C SER A 462 -41.24 -29.19 15.58
N TYR A 463 -41.69 -30.37 16.01
CA TYR A 463 -41.84 -31.52 15.12
C TYR A 463 -42.74 -31.22 13.91
N ARG A 464 -43.80 -30.42 14.11
CA ARG A 464 -44.73 -30.00 13.06
C ARG A 464 -44.05 -29.09 12.03
N THR A 465 -43.23 -28.14 12.48
CA THR A 465 -42.48 -27.23 11.60
C THR A 465 -41.43 -27.99 10.79
N LEU A 466 -40.76 -28.97 11.40
CA LEU A 466 -39.82 -29.83 10.67
C LEU A 466 -40.52 -30.62 9.56
N LEU A 467 -41.69 -31.21 9.85
CA LEU A 467 -42.46 -31.94 8.84
C LEU A 467 -42.91 -31.04 7.69
N TYR A 468 -43.38 -29.82 7.99
CA TYR A 468 -43.76 -28.84 6.98
C TYR A 468 -42.57 -28.48 6.08
N LYS A 469 -41.38 -28.26 6.67
CA LYS A 469 -40.17 -27.91 5.92
C LYS A 469 -39.62 -29.07 5.09
N ILE A 470 -39.71 -30.31 5.59
CA ILE A 470 -39.34 -31.52 4.82
C ILE A 470 -40.22 -31.67 3.59
N ASP A 471 -41.52 -31.39 3.72
CA ASP A 471 -42.48 -31.44 2.61
C ASP A 471 -42.27 -30.29 1.62
N GLN A 472 -42.07 -29.07 2.13
CA GLN A 472 -41.78 -27.86 1.35
C GLN A 472 -40.52 -28.01 0.48
N TYR A 473 -39.49 -28.70 0.98
CA TYR A 473 -38.24 -28.95 0.25
C TYR A 473 -38.18 -30.33 -0.43
N HIS A 474 -39.30 -31.07 -0.45
CA HIS A 474 -39.45 -32.40 -1.05
C HIS A 474 -38.33 -33.40 -0.69
N MET A 475 -37.88 -33.42 0.57
CA MET A 475 -36.81 -34.32 1.02
C MET A 475 -37.34 -35.75 1.21
N ARG A 476 -36.87 -36.70 0.39
CA ARG A 476 -37.26 -38.12 0.46
C ARG A 476 -36.09 -39.00 0.90
N VAL A 477 -36.41 -40.08 1.61
CA VAL A 477 -35.45 -41.14 1.97
C VAL A 477 -35.09 -41.92 0.70
N SER A 478 -33.85 -41.85 0.24
CA SER A 478 -33.35 -42.74 -0.81
C SER A 478 -33.06 -44.12 -0.21
N LYS A 479 -33.67 -45.19 -0.74
CA LYS A 479 -33.30 -46.59 -0.44
C LYS A 479 -32.13 -47.04 -1.32
N SER A 480 -31.03 -46.31 -1.25
CA SER A 480 -29.69 -46.68 -1.71
C SER A 480 -28.82 -45.44 -1.52
N GLY A 481 -27.82 -45.50 -0.64
CA GLY A 481 -27.01 -44.35 -0.28
C GLY A 481 -26.11 -43.88 -1.42
N VAL A 482 -26.67 -43.13 -2.38
CA VAL A 482 -26.04 -42.11 -3.25
C VAL A 482 -27.17 -41.18 -3.74
N LEU A 483 -26.91 -39.86 -3.75
CA LEU A 483 -27.81 -38.81 -4.27
C LEU A 483 -27.99 -38.92 -5.79
N SER A 484 -29.23 -38.84 -6.28
CA SER A 484 -29.51 -38.40 -7.65
C SER A 484 -30.56 -37.29 -7.63
N VAL A 485 -30.25 -36.21 -8.34
CA VAL A 485 -31.14 -35.07 -8.60
C VAL A 485 -31.93 -35.40 -9.85
N ALA A 486 -33.25 -35.48 -9.76
CA ALA A 486 -34.12 -35.58 -10.93
C ALA A 486 -34.87 -34.26 -11.12
N GLU A 487 -34.71 -33.73 -12.34
CA GLU A 487 -35.19 -32.48 -12.87
C GLU A 487 -36.72 -32.36 -12.85
N THR A 488 -37.18 -31.14 -12.61
CA THR A 488 -38.57 -30.70 -12.72
C THR A 488 -39.05 -30.66 -14.17
N ARG A 489 -40.22 -31.25 -14.44
CA ARG A 489 -41.19 -30.77 -15.45
C ARG A 489 -42.61 -31.31 -15.14
N PRO A 490 -43.68 -30.71 -15.70
CA PRO A 490 -44.66 -29.99 -14.88
C PRO A 490 -46.12 -30.44 -15.07
N ALA A 491 -46.99 -29.80 -14.30
CA ALA A 491 -48.42 -29.58 -14.53
C ALA A 491 -49.40 -30.78 -14.45
N GLY A 492 -50.40 -30.61 -13.58
CA GLY A 492 -51.79 -30.76 -14.02
C GLY A 492 -52.59 -31.88 -13.37
N PHE A 493 -53.63 -31.46 -12.64
CA PHE A 493 -54.92 -32.13 -12.44
C PHE A 493 -54.98 -33.43 -11.61
N GLY A 494 -55.31 -33.27 -10.32
CA GLY A 494 -56.66 -33.48 -9.76
C GLY A 494 -57.36 -34.85 -9.85
N SER A 495 -58.07 -35.19 -8.76
CA SER A 495 -59.07 -36.27 -8.55
C SER A 495 -58.49 -37.68 -8.35
N GLU A 496 -58.96 -38.57 -7.46
CA GLU A 496 -60.01 -38.61 -6.43
C GLU A 496 -59.69 -39.84 -5.54
N ALA A 497 -59.85 -39.72 -4.22
CA ALA A 497 -60.93 -40.34 -3.45
C ALA A 497 -61.19 -41.84 -3.69
N LYS A 498 -61.08 -42.55 -2.57
CA LYS A 498 -61.33 -43.98 -2.35
C LYS A 498 -62.70 -44.45 -2.86
N GLN A 499 -62.62 -45.61 -3.48
CA GLN A 499 -63.56 -46.72 -3.46
C GLN A 499 -64.43 -46.87 -2.17
N ASN A 500 -65.70 -47.15 -2.45
CA ASN A 500 -66.54 -48.25 -1.92
C ASN A 500 -67.51 -48.00 -0.76
N GLY A 501 -68.78 -48.37 -1.05
CA GLY A 501 -69.83 -48.81 -0.11
C GLY A 501 -71.07 -47.90 -0.15
N ARG A 502 -72.06 -48.06 -1.04
CA ARG A 502 -73.06 -49.14 -1.24
C ARG A 502 -74.13 -49.20 -0.13
N ALA A 503 -75.40 -49.34 -0.57
CA ALA A 503 -76.68 -49.47 0.16
C ALA A 503 -77.42 -48.13 0.34
N SER A 504 -78.65 -47.91 -0.13
CA SER A 504 -79.69 -48.76 -0.74
C SER A 504 -80.62 -47.89 -1.59
#